data_AF-A0A2R6CB39-F1
#
_entry.id   AF-A0A2R6CB39-F1
#
_cell.length_a   1.000
_cell.length_b   1.000
_cell.length_c   1.000
_cell.angle_alpha   90.00
_cell.angle_beta   90.00
_cell.angle_gamma   90.00
#
_symmetry.space_group_name_H-M   'P 1'
#
loop_
_entity.id
_entity.type
_entity.pdbx_description
1 polymer ?
#
loop_
_entity_poly.entity_id
_entity_poly.type
_entity_poly.pdbx_seq_one_letter_code
_entity_poly.pdbx_strand_id
1 'polypeptide(L)'
;PGTNLEKATDEFGKIETEVLSEDGLTPNDFRATLLGDFKGSIRQLYFWVIKPQYLINKTDVWLYFRLHRGMYASVVISFLGGANPPRKFLTPKHL
;
A
#
# COMPACT_ATOMS: atom_id res chain seq x y z
N PRO A 1 -0.99 -9.20 3.87
CA PRO A 1 -1.52 -10.55 4.22
C PRO A 1 -0.57 -11.23 5.21
N GLY A 2 -1.03 -12.26 5.91
CA GLY A 2 -0.20 -13.02 6.85
C GLY A 2 -1.03 -13.97 7.73
N THR A 3 -0.35 -14.73 8.58
CA THR A 3 -0.89 -15.93 9.26
C THR A 3 -1.92 -15.65 10.35
N ASN A 4 -1.93 -14.44 10.93
CA ASN A 4 -2.68 -14.07 12.14
C ASN A 4 -3.54 -12.80 11.99
N LEU A 5 -4.02 -12.49 10.78
CA LEU A 5 -5.10 -11.52 10.63
C LEU A 5 -6.41 -12.25 10.95
N GLU A 6 -7.15 -11.80 11.96
CA GLU A 6 -8.55 -12.19 12.12
C GLU A 6 -9.23 -11.89 10.78
N LYS A 7 -9.71 -12.93 10.10
CA LYS A 7 -10.45 -12.74 8.87
C LYS A 7 -11.67 -11.89 9.22
N ALA A 8 -11.78 -10.73 8.60
CA ALA A 8 -13.03 -10.00 8.65
C ALA A 8 -14.11 -10.95 8.09
N THR A 9 -15.16 -11.22 8.87
CA THR A 9 -16.25 -12.12 8.43
C THR A 9 -17.28 -11.39 7.57
N ASP A 10 -17.07 -10.10 7.36
CA ASP A 10 -17.87 -9.22 6.53
C ASP A 10 -17.51 -9.36 5.03
N GLU A 11 -18.14 -8.54 4.19
CA GLU A 11 -17.90 -8.53 2.75
C GLU A 11 -16.45 -8.20 2.39
N PHE A 12 -15.75 -7.43 3.22
CA PHE A 12 -14.35 -7.08 2.97
C PHE A 12 -13.43 -8.29 3.10
N GLY A 13 -13.62 -9.16 4.09
CA GLY A 13 -12.80 -10.37 4.20
C GLY A 13 -13.06 -11.40 3.10
N LYS A 14 -14.25 -11.37 2.47
CA LYS A 14 -14.50 -12.14 1.23
C LYS A 14 -13.65 -11.60 0.08
N ILE A 15 -13.67 -10.28 -0.13
CA ILE A 15 -12.86 -9.62 -1.17
C ILE A 15 -11.37 -9.87 -0.95
N GLU A 16 -10.88 -9.75 0.29
CA GLU A 16 -9.47 -10.05 0.61
C GLU A 16 -9.09 -11.50 0.28
N THR A 17 -9.98 -12.45 0.56
CA THR A 17 -9.74 -13.87 0.24
C THR A 17 -9.75 -14.11 -1.26
N GLU A 18 -10.68 -13.47 -1.99
CA GLU A 18 -10.78 -13.55 -3.45
C GLU A 18 -9.50 -13.03 -4.12
N VAL A 19 -9.05 -11.84 -3.77
CA VAL A 19 -7.81 -11.23 -4.33
C VAL A 19 -6.59 -12.11 -4.05
N LEU A 20 -6.45 -12.68 -2.85
CA LEU A 20 -5.35 -13.61 -2.57
C LEU A 20 -5.43 -14.87 -3.43
N SER A 21 -6.64 -15.38 -3.66
CA SER A 21 -6.85 -16.58 -4.47
C SER A 21 -6.57 -16.36 -5.96
N GLU A 22 -6.81 -15.14 -6.49
CA GLU A 22 -6.43 -14.77 -7.86
C GLU A 22 -4.91 -14.84 -8.07
N ASP A 23 -4.14 -14.51 -7.04
CA ASP A 23 -2.67 -14.64 -7.02
C ASP A 23 -2.20 -16.07 -6.67
N GLY A 24 -3.12 -17.02 -6.46
CA GLY A 24 -2.82 -18.40 -6.08
C GLY A 24 -2.31 -18.54 -4.63
N LEU A 25 -2.56 -17.56 -3.78
CA LEU A 25 -2.08 -17.51 -2.41
C LEU A 25 -3.17 -17.89 -1.40
N THR A 26 -2.75 -18.55 -0.33
CA THR A 26 -3.56 -18.92 0.83
C THR A 26 -2.92 -18.39 2.12
N PRO A 27 -3.68 -18.24 3.21
CA PRO A 27 -3.12 -17.85 4.51
C PRO A 27 -1.99 -18.77 5.01
N ASN A 28 -1.94 -20.02 4.56
CA ASN A 28 -0.90 -20.98 4.96
C ASN A 28 0.44 -20.69 4.28
N ASP A 29 0.46 -20.05 3.12
CA ASP A 29 1.70 -19.71 2.39
C ASP A 29 2.56 -18.68 3.13
N PHE A 30 2.01 -18.05 4.17
CA PHE A 30 2.71 -17.12 5.05
C PHE A 30 3.30 -17.79 6.29
N ARG A 31 3.11 -19.10 6.49
CA ARG A 31 3.75 -19.89 7.57
C ARG A 31 5.09 -20.47 7.11
N ALA A 32 6.03 -20.57 8.02
CA ALA A 32 7.31 -21.27 7.84
C ALA A 32 8.06 -20.88 6.54
N THR A 33 8.01 -19.60 6.18
CA THR A 33 8.78 -19.10 5.03
C THR A 33 10.27 -19.10 5.36
N LEU A 34 11.11 -18.76 4.37
CA LEU A 34 12.57 -18.61 4.58
C LEU A 34 12.92 -17.61 5.70
N LEU A 35 12.02 -16.67 6.02
CA LEU A 35 12.19 -15.68 7.07
C LEU A 35 11.32 -15.96 8.31
N GLY A 36 10.76 -17.16 8.41
CA GLY A 36 9.82 -17.57 9.47
C GLY A 36 8.38 -17.22 9.14
N ASP A 37 7.54 -17.13 10.18
CA ASP A 37 6.12 -16.81 10.02
C ASP A 37 5.91 -15.32 9.72
N PHE A 38 5.30 -15.02 8.57
CA PHE A 38 4.86 -13.67 8.26
C PHE A 38 3.51 -13.38 8.93
N LYS A 39 3.57 -12.63 10.04
CA LYS A 39 2.38 -12.15 10.72
C LYS A 39 1.73 -11.03 9.92
N GLY A 40 0.41 -11.12 9.76
CA GLY A 40 -0.38 -10.08 9.13
C GLY A 40 -0.52 -8.84 10.00
N SER A 41 -0.79 -7.69 9.38
CA SER A 41 -1.10 -6.43 10.05
C SER A 41 -2.16 -5.66 9.28
N ILE A 42 -3.00 -4.91 9.99
CA ILE A 42 -3.98 -4.02 9.36
C ILE A 42 -3.31 -2.72 8.94
N ARG A 43 -3.65 -2.22 7.76
CA ARG A 43 -3.24 -0.90 7.27
C ARG A 43 -4.46 -0.11 6.86
N GLN A 44 -4.48 1.18 7.21
CA GLN A 44 -5.51 2.10 6.74
C GLN A 44 -5.47 2.20 5.21
N LEU A 45 -6.61 2.00 4.56
CA LEU A 45 -6.75 2.06 3.11
C LEU A 45 -6.57 3.48 2.57
N TYR A 46 -7.06 4.46 3.33
CA TYR A 46 -6.94 5.88 3.02
C TYR A 46 -6.24 6.59 4.16
N PHE A 47 -5.49 7.65 3.84
CA PHE A 47 -4.90 8.53 4.84
C PHE A 47 -4.98 9.99 4.39
N TRP A 48 -5.11 10.87 5.37
CA TRP A 48 -5.09 12.31 5.15
C TRP A 48 -3.70 12.88 5.41
N VAL A 49 -3.32 13.86 4.61
CA VAL A 49 -2.15 14.71 4.89
C VAL A 49 -2.46 15.66 6.03
N ILE A 50 -1.51 15.89 6.93
CA ILE A 50 -1.71 16.73 8.11
C ILE A 50 -1.08 18.10 7.88
N LYS A 51 -1.88 19.17 8.02
CA LYS A 51 -1.49 20.57 7.80
C LYS A 51 -0.84 20.80 6.42
N PRO A 52 -1.55 20.52 5.31
CA PRO A 52 -1.01 20.77 3.98
C PRO A 52 -0.85 22.27 3.72
N GLN A 53 0.27 22.64 3.11
CA GLN A 53 0.55 23.99 2.60
C GLN A 53 1.22 23.85 1.24
N TYR A 54 0.99 24.82 0.36
CA TYR A 54 1.64 24.86 -0.93
C TYR A 54 2.08 26.28 -1.30
N LEU A 55 3.12 26.37 -2.11
CA LEU A 55 3.60 27.62 -2.67
C LEU A 55 3.91 27.42 -4.15
N ILE A 56 3.34 28.27 -5.00
CA ILE A 56 3.52 28.20 -6.45
C ILE A 56 4.42 29.37 -6.86
N ASN A 57 5.47 29.09 -7.62
CA ASN A 57 6.34 30.10 -8.19
C ASN A 57 6.60 29.79 -9.67
N LYS A 58 5.94 30.54 -10.57
CA LYS A 58 6.06 30.45 -12.04
C LYS A 58 5.91 29.03 -12.61
N THR A 59 6.96 28.22 -12.51
CA THR A 59 7.04 26.82 -13.00
C THR A 59 7.05 25.78 -11.89
N ASP A 60 7.31 26.20 -10.65
CA ASP A 60 7.59 25.30 -9.54
C ASP A 60 6.43 25.28 -8.54
N VAL A 61 6.16 24.11 -8.00
CA VAL A 61 5.20 23.90 -6.92
C VAL A 61 5.91 23.27 -5.73
N TRP A 62 5.91 23.98 -4.61
CA TRP A 62 6.42 23.51 -3.33
C TRP A 62 5.26 23.00 -2.49
N LEU A 63 5.35 21.78 -1.99
CA LEU A 63 4.34 21.15 -1.15
C LEU A 63 4.93 20.83 0.22
N TYR A 64 4.24 21.26 1.28
CA TYR A 64 4.61 20.98 2.66
C TYR A 64 3.45 20.27 3.35
N PHE A 65 3.71 19.10 3.91
CA PHE A 65 2.70 18.35 4.65
C PHE A 65 3.38 17.36 5.59
N ARG A 66 2.63 16.89 6.60
CA ARG A 66 3.06 15.80 7.48
C ARG A 66 2.25 14.55 7.18
N LEU A 67 2.88 13.40 7.38
CA LEU A 67 2.27 12.09 7.22
C LEU A 67 2.33 11.31 8.53
N HIS A 68 1.35 10.44 8.74
CA HIS A 68 1.46 9.40 9.76
C HIS A 68 2.60 8.44 9.43
N ARG A 69 3.19 7.82 10.45
CA ARG A 69 4.23 6.80 10.28
C ARG A 69 3.74 5.68 9.35
N GLY A 70 4.59 5.26 8.42
CA GLY A 70 4.27 4.19 7.46
C GLY A 70 3.49 4.65 6.22
N MET A 71 3.19 5.94 6.10
CA MET A 71 2.62 6.53 4.88
C MET A 71 3.72 7.19 4.03
N TYR A 72 3.48 7.25 2.73
CA TYR A 72 4.51 7.62 1.75
C TYR A 72 4.10 8.88 0.99
N ALA A 73 5.03 9.84 0.87
CA ALA A 73 4.79 11.09 0.14
C ALA A 73 4.54 10.87 -1.36
N SER A 74 5.12 9.81 -1.94
CA SER A 74 4.91 9.44 -3.34
C SER A 74 3.45 9.16 -3.68
N VAL A 75 2.67 8.62 -2.74
CA VAL A 75 1.22 8.37 -2.93
C VAL A 75 0.46 9.70 -3.06
N VAL A 76 0.81 10.70 -2.24
CA VAL A 76 0.21 12.04 -2.30
C VAL A 76 0.55 12.72 -3.63
N ILE A 77 1.82 12.66 -4.04
CA ILE A 77 2.26 13.27 -5.31
C ILE A 77 1.59 12.60 -6.50
N SER A 78 1.50 11.27 -6.50
CA SER A 78 0.82 10.49 -7.54
C SER A 78 -0.66 10.88 -7.66
N PHE A 79 -1.35 11.01 -6.53
CA PHE A 79 -2.74 11.43 -6.49
C PHE A 79 -2.93 12.85 -7.06
N LEU A 80 -2.11 13.81 -6.62
CA LEU A 80 -2.19 15.21 -7.07
C LEU A 80 -1.81 15.39 -8.55
N GLY A 81 -0.82 14.65 -9.02
CA GLY A 81 -0.35 14.72 -10.40
C GLY A 81 -1.22 14.01 -11.42
N GLY A 82 -2.32 13.35 -10.98
CA GLY A 82 -3.11 12.46 -11.84
C GLY A 82 -2.29 11.33 -12.47
N ALA A 83 -1.10 11.07 -11.92
CA ALA A 83 -0.11 10.17 -12.46
C ALA A 83 -0.08 8.93 -11.58
N ASN A 84 -0.41 7.76 -12.13
CA ASN A 84 -0.07 6.50 -11.46
C ASN A 84 1.44 6.50 -11.19
N PRO A 85 1.92 6.11 -9.99
CA PRO A 85 3.36 5.95 -9.79
C PRO A 85 3.83 4.95 -10.86
N PRO A 86 4.95 5.20 -11.55
CA PRO A 86 5.37 4.30 -12.62
C PRO A 86 5.46 2.88 -12.05
N ARG A 87 4.67 1.94 -12.63
CA ARG A 87 4.66 0.49 -12.31
C ARG A 87 6.04 -0.20 -12.52
N LYS A 88 7.11 0.57 -12.74
CA LYS A 88 8.47 0.14 -13.08
C LYS A 88 9.26 -0.51 -11.94
N PHE A 89 8.69 -0.67 -10.75
CA PHE A 89 9.37 -1.37 -9.65
C PHE A 89 9.02 -2.87 -9.52
N LEU A 90 8.11 -3.40 -10.34
CA LEU A 90 7.64 -4.80 -10.21
C LEU A 90 7.69 -5.64 -11.50
N THR A 91 8.35 -5.16 -12.56
CA THR A 91 8.65 -6.05 -13.70
C THR A 91 9.98 -6.74 -13.44
N PRO A 92 10.02 -8.06 -13.17
CA PRO A 92 11.28 -8.78 -13.18
C PRO A 92 11.89 -8.63 -14.58
N LYS A 93 13.13 -8.16 -14.63
CA LYS A 93 13.91 -8.29 -15.86
C LYS A 93 14.21 -9.78 -16.01
N HIS A 94 13.69 -10.40 -17.07
CA HIS A 94 14.25 -11.67 -17.53
C HIS A 94 15.72 -11.42 -17.89
N LEU A 95 16.60 -12.21 -17.27
CA LEU A 95 18.00 -12.35 -17.67
C LEU A 95 18.07 -13.09 -19.01
#